data_AF-T1AR36-F1
#
_entry.id   AF-T1AR36-F1
#
_cell.length_a   1.000
_cell.length_b   1.000
_cell.length_c   1.000
_cell.angle_alpha   90.00
_cell.angle_beta   90.00
_cell.angle_gamma   90.00
#
_symmetry.space_group_name_H-M   'P 1'
#
loop_
_entity.id
_entity.type
_entity.pdbx_description
1 polymer ?
#
loop_
_entity_poly.entity_id
_entity_poly.type
_entity_poly.pdbx_seq_one_letter_code
_entity_poly.pdbx_strand_id
1 'polypeptide(L)'
;MGDPALGRRLGPGSFDVVLSDMSPRISGAYATDHARSVGLVRDALRLAEVVLAPDGTMVAKVFDGDLVAGLEAEMAGRFRRVRRTKPPASRESSSELYLVATGFVATATGAGVSAARSPAK
;
A
#
# COMPACT_ATOMS: atom_id res chain seq x y z
N MET A 1 -1.05 13.93 6.05
CA MET A 1 0.36 13.70 6.43
C MET A 1 0.33 12.67 7.55
N GLY A 2 0.77 11.44 7.32
CA GLY A 2 0.77 10.38 8.34
C GLY A 2 1.63 10.79 9.54
N ASP A 3 1.28 10.31 10.74
CA ASP A 3 2.00 10.62 11.97
C ASP A 3 3.45 10.09 11.88
N PRO A 4 4.49 10.97 11.84
CA PRO A 4 5.88 10.54 11.81
C PRO A 4 6.30 9.76 13.07
N ALA A 5 5.52 9.83 14.16
CA ALA A 5 5.73 8.99 15.33
C ALA A 5 5.36 7.52 15.09
N LEU A 6 4.48 7.20 14.14
CA LEU A 6 4.09 5.81 13.86
C LEU A 6 5.28 4.98 13.36
N GLY A 7 6.06 5.53 12.42
CA GLY A 7 7.30 4.89 11.95
C GLY A 7 8.34 4.71 13.06
N ARG A 8 8.44 5.68 13.99
CA ARG A 8 9.34 5.59 15.15
C ARG A 8 8.90 4.54 16.18
N ARG A 9 7.60 4.34 16.36
CA ARG A 9 7.04 3.38 17.32
C ARG A 9 7.06 1.95 16.80
N LEU A 10 6.82 1.78 15.50
CA LEU A 10 6.74 0.45 14.90
C LEU A 10 8.09 -0.04 14.36
N GLY A 11 9.00 0.88 14.01
CA GLY A 11 10.29 0.54 13.42
C GLY A 11 10.18 0.22 11.92
N PRO A 12 11.26 0.46 11.14
CA PRO A 12 11.30 0.07 9.74
C PRO A 12 11.42 -1.45 9.62
N GLY A 13 10.79 -1.99 8.58
CA GLY A 13 10.88 -3.42 8.27
C GLY A 13 10.18 -4.36 9.26
N SER A 14 9.24 -3.84 10.04
CA SER A 14 8.57 -4.60 11.11
C SER A 14 7.37 -5.40 10.63
N PHE A 15 6.93 -5.24 9.37
CA PHE A 15 5.75 -5.92 8.85
C PHE A 15 6.01 -6.58 7.50
N ASP A 16 5.53 -7.81 7.36
CA ASP A 16 5.53 -8.52 6.09
C ASP A 16 4.39 -8.05 5.16
N VAL A 17 3.30 -7.55 5.75
CA VAL A 17 2.09 -7.16 5.02
C VAL A 17 1.52 -5.83 5.51
N VAL A 18 1.17 -4.96 4.56
CA VAL A 18 0.31 -3.79 4.78
C VAL A 18 -0.99 -3.98 4.01
N LEU A 19 -2.12 -3.99 4.72
CA LEU A 19 -3.46 -4.07 4.14
C LEU A 19 -4.18 -2.74 4.34
N SER A 20 -4.64 -2.13 3.25
CA SER A 20 -5.45 -0.93 3.26
C SER A 20 -6.84 -1.20 2.68
N ASP A 21 -7.84 -1.26 3.55
CA ASP A 21 -9.26 -1.33 3.18
C ASP A 21 -9.97 0.03 3.33
N MET A 22 -9.22 1.12 3.24
CA MET A 22 -9.78 2.47 3.36
C MET A 22 -10.74 2.79 2.21
N SER A 23 -11.82 3.52 2.54
CA SER A 23 -12.79 4.02 1.56
C SER A 23 -13.03 5.51 1.84
N PRO A 24 -13.13 6.36 0.81
CA PRO A 24 -13.46 7.76 1.02
C PRO A 24 -14.91 7.93 1.47
N ARG A 25 -15.24 9.10 2.03
CA ARG A 25 -16.66 9.50 2.15
C ARG A 25 -17.24 9.63 0.74
N ILE A 26 -18.15 8.73 0.41
CA ILE A 26 -18.81 8.65 -0.89
C ILE A 26 -19.70 9.86 -1.08
N SER A 27 -19.40 10.65 -2.09
CA SER A 27 -20.18 11.83 -2.47
C SER A 27 -21.26 11.51 -3.50
N GLY A 28 -21.13 10.37 -4.20
CA GLY A 28 -21.98 9.98 -5.33
C GLY A 28 -21.44 10.49 -6.67
N ALA A 29 -20.46 11.39 -6.66
CA ALA A 29 -19.75 11.81 -7.86
C ALA A 29 -18.58 10.87 -8.13
N TYR A 30 -18.76 9.95 -9.09
CA TYR A 30 -17.81 8.89 -9.39
C TYR A 30 -16.36 9.37 -9.53
N ALA A 31 -16.11 10.40 -10.35
CA ALA A 31 -14.76 10.92 -10.58
C ALA A 31 -14.11 11.46 -9.29
N THR A 32 -14.89 12.14 -8.45
CA THR A 32 -14.42 12.65 -7.16
C THR A 32 -14.13 11.52 -6.19
N ASP A 33 -15.02 10.54 -6.09
CA ASP A 33 -14.86 9.39 -5.19
C ASP A 33 -13.69 8.50 -5.64
N HIS A 34 -13.51 8.31 -6.95
CA HIS A 34 -12.35 7.65 -7.56
C HIS A 34 -11.05 8.36 -7.18
N ALA A 35 -10.93 9.66 -7.46
CA ALA A 35 -9.72 10.43 -7.15
C ALA A 35 -9.38 10.41 -5.64
N ARG A 36 -10.39 10.47 -4.77
CA ARG A 36 -10.20 10.34 -3.32
C ARG A 36 -9.71 8.94 -2.92
N SER A 37 -10.24 7.89 -3.53
CA SER A 37 -9.79 6.52 -3.27
C SER A 37 -8.31 6.34 -3.64
N VAL A 38 -7.89 6.88 -4.78
CA VAL A 38 -6.47 6.88 -5.20
C VAL A 38 -5.59 7.64 -4.21
N GLY A 39 -6.07 8.79 -3.71
CA GLY A 39 -5.39 9.56 -2.65
C GLY A 39 -5.15 8.73 -1.39
N LEU A 40 -6.15 7.98 -0.93
CA LEU A 40 -6.02 7.09 0.24
C LEU A 40 -4.99 5.97 0.01
N VAL A 41 -4.95 5.38 -1.18
CA VAL A 41 -3.92 4.36 -1.49
C VAL A 41 -2.52 4.97 -1.53
N ARG A 42 -2.36 6.20 -2.03
CA ARG A 42 -1.06 6.91 -1.96
C ARG A 42 -0.62 7.19 -0.53
N ASP A 43 -1.56 7.53 0.37
CA ASP A 43 -1.26 7.67 1.79
C ASP A 43 -0.82 6.33 2.41
N ALA A 44 -1.51 5.24 2.08
CA ALA A 44 -1.14 3.89 2.52
C ALA A 44 0.23 3.47 1.98
N LEU A 45 0.56 3.80 0.73
CA LEU A 45 1.85 3.50 0.10
C LEU A 45 2.99 4.21 0.82
N ARG A 46 2.81 5.49 1.17
CA ARG A 46 3.80 6.24 1.98
C ARG A 46 4.04 5.60 3.34
N LEU A 47 3.00 5.07 3.99
CA LEU A 47 3.17 4.33 5.24
C LEU A 47 3.91 3.01 4.99
N ALA A 48 3.53 2.28 3.93
CA ALA A 48 4.13 1.00 3.57
C ALA A 48 5.65 1.13 3.33
N GLU A 49 6.10 2.21 2.69
CA GLU A 49 7.53 2.51 2.51
C GLU A 49 8.31 2.61 3.82
N VAL A 50 7.65 3.04 4.91
CA VAL A 50 8.28 3.21 6.21
C VAL A 50 8.31 1.91 7.00
N VAL A 51 7.27 1.07 6.88
CA VAL A 51 7.04 -0.05 7.82
C VAL A 51 7.22 -1.44 7.21
N LEU A 52 7.18 -1.58 5.89
CA LEU A 52 7.34 -2.89 5.23
C LEU A 52 8.77 -3.40 5.32
N ALA A 53 8.90 -4.69 5.61
CA ALA A 53 10.12 -5.45 5.43
C ALA A 53 10.49 -5.55 3.94
N PRO A 54 11.78 -5.70 3.61
CA PRO A 54 12.18 -6.16 2.30
C PRO A 54 11.40 -7.41 1.89
N ASP A 55 11.03 -7.51 0.62
CA ASP A 55 10.18 -8.56 0.07
C ASP A 55 8.72 -8.56 0.56
N GLY A 56 8.33 -7.61 1.40
CA GLY A 56 6.97 -7.46 1.92
C GLY A 56 5.90 -7.17 0.85
N THR A 57 4.64 -7.24 1.28
CA THR A 57 3.46 -7.12 0.42
C THR A 57 2.55 -5.99 0.87
N MET A 58 2.02 -5.23 -0.09
CA MET A 58 0.93 -4.29 0.12
C MET A 58 -0.31 -4.75 -0.65
N VAL A 59 -1.46 -4.73 0.02
CA VAL A 59 -2.77 -4.95 -0.59
C VAL A 59 -3.62 -3.72 -0.31
N ALA A 60 -4.15 -3.07 -1.35
CA ALA A 60 -4.92 -1.85 -1.19
C ALA A 60 -6.19 -1.84 -2.02
N LYS A 61 -7.31 -1.55 -1.37
CA LYS A 61 -8.59 -1.24 -2.01
C LYS A 61 -8.51 0.10 -2.75
N VAL A 62 -9.00 0.13 -3.98
CA VAL A 62 -9.15 1.32 -4.80
C VAL A 62 -10.46 1.22 -5.60
N PHE A 63 -11.07 2.36 -5.93
CA PHE A 63 -12.13 2.35 -6.93
C PHE A 63 -11.51 2.38 -8.31
N ASP A 64 -11.99 1.52 -9.19
CA ASP A 64 -11.53 1.44 -10.58
C ASP A 64 -11.72 2.78 -11.29
N GLY A 65 -10.89 3.07 -12.28
CA GLY A 65 -10.91 4.35 -12.98
C GLY A 65 -9.60 4.67 -13.69
N ASP A 66 -9.59 5.83 -14.32
CA ASP A 66 -8.52 6.32 -15.20
C ASP A 66 -7.20 6.59 -14.47
N LEU A 67 -7.24 6.95 -13.18
CA LEU A 67 -6.04 7.22 -12.39
C LEU A 67 -5.34 5.96 -11.85
N VAL A 68 -5.98 4.78 -11.93
CA VAL A 68 -5.40 3.53 -11.41
C VAL A 68 -4.09 3.17 -12.11
N ALA A 69 -4.00 3.36 -13.42
CA ALA A 69 -2.79 3.03 -14.18
C ALA A 69 -1.56 3.84 -13.71
N GLY A 70 -1.75 5.12 -13.37
CA GLY A 70 -0.69 5.95 -12.80
C GLY A 70 -0.26 5.47 -11.41
N LEU A 71 -1.22 5.11 -10.57
CA LEU A 71 -0.96 4.55 -9.24
C LEU A 71 -0.18 3.22 -9.32
N GLU A 72 -0.50 2.35 -10.28
CA GLU A 72 0.26 1.12 -10.51
C GLU A 72 1.69 1.37 -10.92
N ALA A 73 1.94 2.36 -11.79
CA ALA A 73 3.29 2.76 -12.17
C ALA A 73 4.08 3.29 -10.96
N GLU A 74 3.45 4.08 -10.10
CA GLU A 74 4.04 4.55 -8.84
C GLU A 74 4.43 3.36 -7.93
N MET A 75 3.56 2.35 -7.80
CA MET A 75 3.82 1.15 -7.01
C MET A 75 4.88 0.25 -7.66
N ALA A 76 4.91 0.13 -8.98
CA ALA A 76 5.90 -0.68 -9.70
C ALA A 76 7.34 -0.17 -9.51
N GLY A 77 7.52 1.11 -9.18
CA GLY A 77 8.82 1.66 -8.78
C GLY A 77 9.33 1.18 -7.40
N ARG A 78 8.48 0.52 -6.61
CA ARG A 78 8.75 0.12 -5.21
C ARG A 78 8.56 -1.37 -4.95
N PHE A 79 7.88 -2.07 -5.85
CA PHE A 79 7.56 -3.49 -5.70
C PHE A 79 7.97 -4.24 -6.96
N ARG A 80 8.45 -5.47 -6.81
CA ARG A 80 8.80 -6.34 -7.95
C ARG A 80 7.60 -6.66 -8.85
N ARG A 81 6.39 -6.65 -8.28
CA ARG A 81 5.17 -6.97 -9.01
C ARG A 81 4.00 -6.20 -8.43
N VAL A 82 3.15 -5.68 -9.31
CA VAL A 82 1.85 -5.10 -8.98
C VAL A 82 0.78 -5.78 -9.84
N ARG A 83 -0.36 -6.13 -9.25
CA ARG A 83 -1.48 -6.77 -9.93
C ARG A 83 -2.80 -6.19 -9.47
N ARG A 84 -3.73 -6.04 -10.41
CA ARG A 84 -5.15 -5.81 -10.11
C ARG A 84 -5.83 -7.12 -9.75
N THR A 85 -6.72 -7.10 -8.78
CA THR A 85 -7.57 -8.24 -8.43
C THR A 85 -8.94 -7.74 -8.02
N LYS A 86 -10.00 -8.28 -8.63
CA LYS A 86 -11.37 -8.11 -8.15
C LYS A 86 -11.74 -9.36 -7.35
N PRO A 87 -11.96 -9.27 -6.03
CA PRO A 87 -12.32 -10.43 -5.22
C PRO A 87 -13.65 -11.05 -5.68
N PRO A 88 -13.80 -12.38 -5.63
CA PRO A 88 -15.10 -13.03 -5.88
C PRO A 88 -16.21 -12.58 -4.92
N ALA A 89 -15.82 -12.10 -3.73
CA ALA A 89 -16.74 -11.58 -2.71
C ALA A 89 -17.23 -10.14 -3.00
N SER A 90 -16.66 -9.45 -3.99
CA SER A 90 -17.09 -8.11 -4.36
C SER A 90 -18.41 -8.17 -5.14
N ARG A 91 -19.37 -7.31 -4.78
CA ARG A 91 -20.65 -7.19 -5.51
C ARG A 91 -20.39 -6.80 -6.97
N GLU A 92 -21.18 -7.31 -7.91
CA GLU A 92 -21.05 -6.97 -9.34
C GLU A 92 -21.13 -5.46 -9.58
N SER A 93 -22.02 -4.77 -8.87
CA SER A 93 -22.21 -3.31 -8.98
C SER A 93 -21.10 -2.49 -8.32
N SER A 94 -20.10 -3.11 -7.68
CA SER A 94 -19.01 -2.39 -7.03
C SER A 94 -17.90 -2.08 -8.04
N SER A 95 -17.46 -0.82 -8.05
CA SER A 95 -16.24 -0.37 -8.73
C SER A 95 -14.97 -0.74 -7.95
N GLU A 96 -15.08 -1.54 -6.89
CA GLU A 96 -13.96 -1.91 -6.03
C GLU A 96 -13.00 -2.90 -6.69
N LEU A 97 -11.72 -2.56 -6.59
CA LEU A 97 -10.57 -3.32 -7.09
C LEU A 97 -9.49 -3.30 -6.01
N TYR A 98 -8.66 -4.35 -5.98
CA TYR A 98 -7.50 -4.41 -5.11
C TYR A 98 -6.23 -4.37 -5.95
N LEU A 99 -5.30 -3.51 -5.55
CA LEU A 99 -3.92 -3.55 -5.99
C LEU A 99 -3.12 -4.43 -5.03
N VAL A 100 -2.59 -5.53 -5.54
CA VAL A 100 -1.72 -6.46 -4.82
C VAL A 100 -0.30 -6.25 -5.32
N ALA A 101 0.54 -5.64 -4.48
CA ALA A 101 1.93 -5.36 -4.77
C ALA A 101 2.85 -6.19 -3.86
N THR A 102 3.72 -7.00 -4.46
CA THR A 102 4.55 -7.98 -3.76
C THR A 102 6.03 -7.74 -4.04
N GLY A 103 6.88 -8.06 -3.06
CA GLY A 103 8.31 -7.94 -3.21
C GLY A 103 8.76 -6.50 -3.06
N PHE A 104 8.47 -5.89 -1.90
CA PHE A 104 8.89 -4.53 -1.59
C PHE A 104 10.42 -4.39 -1.72
N VAL A 105 10.85 -3.42 -2.54
CA VAL A 105 12.25 -3.07 -2.76
C VAL A 105 12.55 -1.90 -1.87
N ALA A 106 13.07 -2.20 -0.67
CA ALA A 106 13.52 -1.16 0.25
C ALA A 106 14.61 -0.32 -0.43
N THR A 107 14.27 0.90 -0.83
CA THR A 107 15.27 1.87 -1.24
C THR A 107 16.11 2.21 -0.02
N ALA A 108 17.44 2.11 -0.14
CA ALA A 108 18.36 2.46 0.92
C ALA A 108 18.28 3.97 1.24
N THR A 109 17.28 4.39 1.99
CA THR A 109 17.23 5.69 2.62
C THR A 109 17.74 5.48 4.04
N GLY A 110 18.99 5.88 4.26
CA GLY A 110 19.81 5.44 5.38
C GLY A 110 19.21 5.66 6.77
N ALA A 111 19.27 4.61 7.58
CA ALA A 111 19.68 4.66 8.97
C ALA A 111 20.09 3.24 9.38
N GLY A 112 21.37 3.05 9.66
CA GLY A 112 21.85 1.81 10.25
C GLY A 112 21.19 1.59 11.61
N VAL A 113 20.46 0.49 11.74
CA VAL A 113 20.48 -0.33 12.95
C VAL A 113 20.52 -1.77 12.47
N SER A 114 21.72 -2.34 12.48
CA SER A 114 21.89 -3.79 12.45
C SER A 114 21.25 -4.35 13.72
N ALA A 115 20.00 -4.81 13.62
CA ALA A 115 19.45 -5.70 14.63
C ALA A 115 19.98 -7.10 14.29
N ALA A 116 21.05 -7.48 14.97
CA ALA A 116 21.56 -8.84 14.97
C ALA A 116 20.39 -9.81 15.28
N ARG A 117 20.00 -10.60 14.28
CA ARG A 117 19.17 -11.79 14.54
C ARG A 117 20.02 -12.74 15.39
N SER A 118 19.70 -12.87 16.67
CA SER A 118 20.21 -13.97 17.48
C SER A 118 19.70 -15.29 16.90
N PRO A 119 20.54 -16.34 16.79
CA PRO A 119 20.09 -17.65 16.35
C PRO A 119 19.15 -18.24 17.41
N ALA A 120 18.04 -18.81 16.94
CA ALA A 120 17.13 -19.58 17.77
C ALA A 120 17.84 -20.81 18.34
N LYS A 121 17.49 -21.14 19.58
CA LYS A 121 17.97 -22.29 20.35
C LYS A 121 17.48 -23.61 19.77
#